data_AF-A0AAP5HHF8-F1
#
_entry.id   AF-A0AAP5HHF8-F1
#
_cell.length_a   1.000
_cell.length_b   1.000
_cell.length_c   1.000
_cell.angle_alpha   90.00
_cell.angle_beta   90.00
_cell.angle_gamma   90.00
#
_symmetry.space_group_name_H-M   'P 1'
#
loop_
_entity.id
_entity.type
_entity.pdbx_description
1 polymer ?
#
loop_
_entity_poly.entity_id
_entity_poly.type
_entity_poly.pdbx_seq_one_letter_code
_entity_poly.pdbx_strand_id
1 'polypeptide(L)'
;MKWRRHPLCVAMISAAIGALGCLAAFTLFPEPQELRQPLPHHLASSDEQLRTSMGALFGSSYIPGNRVDTLANGIQIFPAMLHAIREARQTISFETYIYWRGAIAEEFADALSIKARRGSA
;
A
#
# COMPACT_ATOMS: atom_id res chain seq x y z
N MET A 1 -10.14 29.92 52.18
CA MET A 1 -10.43 30.50 50.84
C MET A 1 -9.41 31.59 50.47
N LYS A 2 -8.17 31.22 50.09
CA LYS A 2 -7.08 32.17 49.71
C LYS A 2 -6.93 32.39 48.19
N TRP A 3 -7.68 31.67 47.35
CA TRP A 3 -7.57 31.72 45.88
C TRP A 3 -8.04 33.04 45.23
N ARG A 4 -8.83 33.87 45.92
CA ARG A 4 -9.27 35.18 45.40
C ARG A 4 -8.18 36.26 45.38
N ARG A 5 -6.99 36.03 45.94
CA ARG A 5 -5.95 37.07 46.07
C ARG A 5 -5.02 37.20 44.86
N HIS A 6 -4.95 36.19 43.98
CA HIS A 6 -4.03 36.21 42.83
C HIS A 6 -4.70 35.66 41.54
N PRO A 7 -5.78 36.29 41.06
CA PRO A 7 -6.46 35.86 39.83
C PRO A 7 -5.53 35.86 38.61
N LEU A 8 -4.54 36.76 38.58
CA LEU A 8 -3.53 36.84 37.53
C LEU A 8 -2.61 35.61 37.49
N CYS A 9 -2.18 35.07 38.65
CA CYS A 9 -1.33 33.88 38.68
C CYS A 9 -2.08 32.65 38.17
N VAL A 10 -3.36 32.51 38.52
CA VAL A 10 -4.20 31.41 38.02
C VAL A 10 -4.38 31.52 36.51
N ALA A 11 -4.67 32.73 36.00
CA ALA A 11 -4.81 32.96 34.56
C ALA A 11 -3.51 32.64 33.79
N MET A 12 -2.36 33.05 34.31
CA MET A 12 -1.04 32.77 33.72
C MET A 12 -0.72 31.27 33.68
N ILE A 13 -1.01 30.54 34.77
CA ILE A 13 -0.78 29.09 34.83
C ILE A 13 -1.71 28.36 33.87
N SER A 14 -2.99 28.71 33.81
CA SER A 14 -3.94 28.11 32.86
C SER A 14 -3.55 28.38 31.41
N ALA A 15 -3.10 29.59 31.08
CA ALA A 15 -2.59 29.92 29.75
C ALA A 15 -1.33 29.13 29.41
N ALA A 16 -0.39 28.99 30.35
CA ALA A 16 0.83 28.22 30.16
C ALA A 16 0.53 26.72 29.92
N ILE A 17 -0.38 26.12 30.70
CA ILE A 17 -0.81 24.72 30.52
C ILE A 17 -1.50 24.54 29.16
N GLY A 18 -2.36 25.47 28.75
CA GLY A 18 -3.01 25.44 27.44
C GLY A 18 -2.00 25.51 26.29
N ALA A 19 -1.01 26.41 26.39
CA ALA A 19 0.05 26.53 25.40
C ALA A 19 0.91 25.25 25.32
N LEU A 20 1.29 24.68 26.47
CA LEU A 20 2.03 23.42 26.54
C LEU A 20 1.22 22.26 25.93
N GLY A 21 -0.08 22.20 26.23
CA GLY A 21 -0.99 21.21 25.67
C GLY A 21 -1.11 21.32 24.15
N CYS A 22 -1.23 22.54 23.61
CA CYS A 22 -1.25 22.75 22.15
C CYS A 22 0.07 22.30 21.50
N LEU A 23 1.21 22.67 22.10
CA LEU A 23 2.53 22.33 21.57
C LEU A 23 2.78 20.81 21.59
N ALA A 24 2.34 20.13 22.66
CA ALA A 24 2.33 18.67 22.74
C ALA A 24 1.42 18.04 21.67
N ALA A 25 0.24 18.61 21.42
CA ALA A 25 -0.65 18.13 20.36
C ALA A 25 0.01 18.25 18.97
N PHE A 26 0.62 19.40 18.65
CA PHE A 26 1.31 19.60 17.37
C PHE A 26 2.50 18.65 17.15
N THR A 27 3.14 18.18 18.23
CA THR A 27 4.27 17.24 18.13
C THR A 27 3.81 15.78 18.05
N LEU A 28 2.72 15.44 18.73
CA LEU A 28 2.16 14.08 18.75
C LEU A 28 1.25 13.78 17.55
N PHE A 29 0.67 14.81 16.94
CA PHE A 29 -0.19 14.71 15.76
C PHE A 29 0.41 15.50 14.59
N PRO A 30 1.55 15.04 14.03
CA PRO A 30 2.06 15.65 12.81
C PRO A 30 1.01 15.48 11.69
N GLU A 31 0.77 16.55 10.94
CA GLU A 31 -0.05 16.42 9.72
C GLU A 31 0.62 15.44 8.75
N PRO A 32 -0.15 14.53 8.12
CA PRO A 32 0.35 13.69 7.06
C PRO A 32 0.95 14.57 5.94
N GLN A 33 2.27 14.55 5.80
CA GLN A 33 2.93 15.23 4.69
C GLN A 33 2.84 14.36 3.44
N GLU A 34 2.18 14.86 2.42
CA GLU A 34 2.29 14.26 1.09
C GLU A 34 3.70 14.48 0.53
N LEU A 35 4.28 13.41 0.01
CA LEU A 35 5.58 13.44 -0.63
C LEU A 35 5.51 14.30 -1.90
N ARG A 36 5.96 15.56 -1.81
CA ARG A 36 5.98 16.49 -2.95
C ARG A 36 7.05 16.17 -3.98
N GLN A 37 8.04 15.36 -3.61
CA GLN A 37 9.12 14.93 -4.48
C GLN A 37 9.30 13.41 -4.40
N PRO A 38 9.66 12.76 -5.52
CA PRO A 38 10.04 11.35 -5.50
C PRO A 38 11.19 11.16 -4.52
N LEU A 39 11.03 10.22 -3.59
CA LEU A 39 12.13 9.81 -2.72
C LEU A 39 13.28 9.29 -3.60
N PRO A 40 14.50 9.80 -3.42
CA PRO A 40 15.66 9.26 -4.12
C PRO A 40 15.79 7.76 -3.83
N HIS A 41 15.96 6.97 -4.90
CA HIS A 41 16.09 5.52 -4.80
C HIS A 41 17.52 5.21 -4.35
N HIS A 42 17.71 5.07 -3.03
CA HIS A 42 19.03 4.80 -2.45
C HIS A 42 19.36 3.30 -2.31
N LEU A 43 18.36 2.42 -2.50
CA LEU A 43 18.52 0.98 -2.35
C LEU A 43 18.34 0.28 -3.70
N ALA A 44 19.28 -0.58 -4.05
CA ALA A 44 19.15 -1.46 -5.21
C ALA A 44 18.15 -2.60 -4.90
N SER A 45 17.56 -3.18 -5.94
CA SER A 45 16.65 -4.34 -5.78
C SER A 45 17.32 -5.56 -5.15
N SER A 46 18.64 -5.66 -5.25
CA SER A 46 19.45 -6.72 -4.64
C SER A 46 19.92 -6.42 -3.22
N ASP A 47 19.63 -5.23 -2.67
CA ASP A 47 20.13 -4.81 -1.37
C ASP A 47 19.42 -5.55 -0.21
N GLU A 48 20.19 -6.01 0.76
CA GLU A 48 19.68 -6.68 1.96
C GLU A 48 18.85 -5.73 2.83
N GLN A 49 19.23 -4.46 2.88
CA GLN A 49 18.48 -3.45 3.62
C GLN A 49 17.08 -3.29 3.03
N LEU A 50 16.95 -3.30 1.70
CA LEU A 50 15.64 -3.25 1.03
C LEU A 50 14.79 -4.46 1.43
N ARG A 51 15.37 -5.66 1.42
CA ARG A 51 14.66 -6.89 1.80
C ARG A 51 14.14 -6.83 3.23
N THR A 52 14.98 -6.37 4.15
CA THR A 52 14.62 -6.22 5.57
C THR A 52 13.50 -5.20 5.77
N SER A 53 13.64 -4.01 5.16
CA SER A 53 12.64 -2.95 5.25
C SER A 53 11.30 -3.35 4.63
N MET A 54 11.31 -4.01 3.47
CA MET A 54 10.07 -4.50 2.84
C MET A 54 9.40 -5.59 3.68
N GLY A 55 10.17 -6.50 4.29
CA GLY A 55 9.61 -7.53 5.17
C GLY A 55 8.90 -6.94 6.39
N ALA A 56 9.48 -5.88 6.99
CA ALA A 56 8.85 -5.16 8.10
C ALA A 56 7.59 -4.40 7.67
N LEU A 57 7.60 -3.77 6.48
CA LEU A 57 6.47 -2.97 5.99
C LEU A 57 5.24 -3.82 5.65
N PHE A 58 5.43 -4.95 4.97
CA PHE A 58 4.33 -5.81 4.53
C PHE A 58 3.95 -6.89 5.55
N GLY A 59 4.70 -7.00 6.66
CA GLY A 59 4.45 -8.00 7.70
C GLY A 59 4.73 -9.44 7.26
N SER A 60 5.39 -9.64 6.11
CA SER A 60 5.72 -10.95 5.56
C SER A 60 7.22 -11.07 5.33
N SER A 61 7.82 -12.19 5.73
CA SER A 61 9.23 -12.46 5.46
C SER A 61 9.49 -12.60 3.96
N TYR A 62 10.67 -12.18 3.51
CA TYR A 62 11.14 -12.41 2.14
C TYR A 62 11.23 -13.91 1.85
N ILE A 63 10.63 -14.35 0.74
CA ILE A 63 10.67 -15.75 0.29
C ILE A 63 11.74 -15.90 -0.81
N PRO A 64 12.84 -16.64 -0.57
CA PRO A 64 13.85 -16.90 -1.59
C PRO A 64 13.37 -17.95 -2.60
N GLY A 65 14.04 -18.01 -3.76
CA GLY A 65 13.80 -19.06 -4.77
C GLY A 65 12.64 -18.76 -5.75
N ASN A 66 12.01 -17.59 -5.66
CA ASN A 66 11.01 -17.16 -6.63
C ASN A 66 11.66 -16.94 -8.00
N ARG A 67 11.02 -17.46 -9.06
CA ARG A 67 11.36 -17.13 -10.44
C ARG A 67 10.52 -15.93 -10.88
N VAL A 68 11.19 -14.86 -11.29
CA VAL A 68 10.53 -13.62 -11.72
C VAL A 68 10.85 -13.40 -13.19
N ASP A 69 9.81 -13.38 -14.02
CA ASP A 69 9.90 -13.03 -15.43
C ASP A 69 9.29 -11.63 -15.62
N THR A 70 10.09 -10.68 -16.11
CA THR A 70 9.61 -9.30 -16.34
C THR A 70 8.92 -9.22 -17.69
N LEU A 71 7.61 -8.94 -17.68
CA LEU A 71 6.81 -8.71 -18.88
C LEU A 71 6.57 -7.22 -19.03
N ALA A 72 7.10 -6.63 -20.10
CA ALA A 72 6.89 -5.23 -20.40
C ALA A 72 5.66 -5.07 -21.30
N ASN A 73 4.78 -4.10 -20.98
CA ASN A 73 3.62 -3.68 -21.77
C ASN A 73 2.53 -4.75 -22.04
N GLY A 74 1.42 -4.30 -22.64
CA GLY A 74 0.25 -5.16 -22.90
C GLY A 74 0.50 -6.30 -23.90
N ILE A 75 1.42 -6.14 -24.85
CA ILE A 75 1.71 -7.17 -25.86
C ILE A 75 2.32 -8.40 -25.19
N GLN A 76 3.12 -8.23 -24.13
CA GLN A 76 3.69 -9.35 -23.39
C GLN A 76 2.79 -9.82 -22.25
N ILE A 77 2.15 -8.88 -21.54
CA ILE A 77 1.38 -9.19 -20.33
C ILE A 77 0.08 -9.93 -20.65
N PHE A 78 -0.72 -9.48 -21.63
CA PHE A 78 -2.04 -10.08 -21.88
C PHE A 78 -1.97 -11.54 -22.34
N PRO A 79 -1.12 -11.93 -23.32
CA PRO A 79 -1.02 -13.32 -23.73
C PRO A 79 -0.55 -14.24 -22.60
N ALA A 80 0.42 -13.79 -21.79
CA ALA A 80 0.93 -14.56 -20.67
C ALA A 80 -0.15 -14.79 -19.58
N MET A 81 -0.94 -13.77 -19.25
CA MET A 81 -2.06 -13.89 -18.32
C MET A 81 -3.15 -14.83 -18.85
N LEU A 82 -3.54 -14.69 -20.12
CA LEU A 82 -4.53 -15.57 -20.75
C LEU A 82 -4.05 -17.03 -20.80
N HIS A 83 -2.77 -17.26 -21.07
CA HIS A 83 -2.17 -18.58 -20.99
C HIS A 83 -2.24 -19.14 -19.56
N ALA A 84 -1.86 -18.35 -18.55
CA ALA A 84 -1.94 -18.75 -17.15
C ALA A 84 -3.36 -19.12 -16.72
N ILE A 85 -4.37 -18.34 -17.13
CA ILE A 85 -5.79 -18.65 -16.90
C ILE A 85 -6.16 -19.99 -17.55
N ARG A 86 -5.75 -20.23 -18.81
CA ARG A 86 -6.05 -21.47 -19.53
C ARG A 86 -5.38 -22.70 -18.92
N GLU A 87 -4.22 -22.56 -18.30
CA GLU A 87 -3.49 -23.65 -17.65
C GLU A 87 -3.84 -23.86 -16.17
N ALA A 88 -4.49 -22.89 -15.52
CA ALA A 88 -4.85 -22.97 -14.11
C ALA A 88 -5.71 -24.21 -13.78
N ARG A 89 -5.38 -24.90 -12.68
CA ARG A 89 -6.03 -26.17 -12.29
C ARG A 89 -6.89 -26.08 -11.03
N GLN A 90 -6.63 -25.11 -10.16
CA GLN A 90 -7.29 -24.99 -8.87
C GLN A 90 -8.09 -23.69 -8.81
N THR A 91 -7.40 -22.59 -8.51
CA THR A 91 -8.03 -21.28 -8.28
C THR A 91 -7.38 -20.21 -9.12
N ILE A 92 -8.19 -19.23 -9.53
CA ILE A 92 -7.74 -18.02 -10.23
C ILE A 92 -8.22 -16.81 -9.42
N SER A 93 -7.27 -16.09 -8.82
CA SER A 93 -7.53 -14.76 -8.26
C SER A 93 -7.17 -13.72 -9.30
N PHE A 94 -8.16 -12.97 -9.78
CA PHE A 94 -7.97 -11.93 -10.77
C PHE A 94 -8.42 -10.58 -10.20
N GLU A 95 -7.50 -9.62 -10.15
CA GLU A 95 -7.72 -8.28 -9.67
C GLU A 95 -7.13 -7.27 -10.67
N THR A 96 -7.89 -6.24 -10.99
CA THR A 96 -7.46 -5.15 -11.88
C THR A 96 -8.13 -3.85 -11.48
N TYR A 97 -7.43 -2.74 -11.64
CA TYR A 97 -7.96 -1.41 -11.35
C TYR A 97 -9.02 -0.96 -12.37
N ILE A 98 -8.81 -1.28 -13.65
CA ILE A 98 -9.73 -0.93 -14.75
C ILE A 98 -9.96 -2.15 -15.63
N TYR A 99 -11.23 -2.45 -15.89
CA TYR A 99 -11.66 -3.42 -16.88
C TYR A 99 -12.57 -2.71 -17.89
N TRP A 100 -12.09 -2.55 -19.12
CA TRP A 100 -12.78 -1.77 -20.14
C TRP A 100 -13.08 -2.60 -21.39
N ARG A 101 -14.23 -2.35 -22.02
CA ARG A 101 -14.68 -3.08 -23.21
C ARG A 101 -13.65 -2.99 -24.35
N GLY A 102 -13.30 -4.15 -24.90
CA GLY A 102 -12.41 -4.30 -26.04
C GLY A 102 -12.07 -5.78 -26.24
N ALA A 103 -11.39 -6.09 -27.34
CA ALA A 103 -11.08 -7.48 -27.70
C ALA A 103 -10.38 -8.27 -26.58
N ILE A 104 -9.38 -7.66 -25.92
CA ILE A 104 -8.70 -8.29 -24.79
C ILE A 104 -9.66 -8.58 -23.63
N ALA A 105 -10.55 -7.64 -23.29
CA ALA A 105 -11.52 -7.86 -22.23
C ALA A 105 -12.53 -8.98 -22.59
N GLU A 106 -12.90 -9.14 -23.85
CA GLU A 106 -13.73 -10.28 -24.27
C GLU A 106 -12.97 -11.60 -24.10
N GLU A 107 -11.69 -11.65 -24.49
CA GLU A 107 -10.85 -12.84 -24.32
C GLU A 107 -10.67 -13.25 -22.84
N PHE A 108 -10.49 -12.27 -21.93
CA PHE A 108 -10.42 -12.54 -20.49
C PHE A 108 -11.74 -13.09 -19.96
N ALA A 109 -12.86 -12.46 -20.30
CA ALA A 109 -14.18 -12.88 -19.88
C ALA A 109 -14.47 -14.31 -20.33
N ASP A 110 -14.15 -14.64 -21.58
CA ASP A 110 -14.33 -15.97 -22.14
C ASP A 110 -13.45 -17.01 -21.44
N ALA A 111 -12.16 -16.71 -21.27
CA ALA A 111 -11.21 -17.64 -20.66
C ALA A 111 -11.59 -17.96 -19.20
N LEU A 112 -11.95 -16.94 -18.42
CA LEU A 112 -12.40 -17.10 -17.03
C LEU A 112 -13.73 -17.86 -16.97
N SER A 113 -14.69 -17.52 -17.84
CA SER A 113 -15.99 -18.20 -17.90
C SER A 113 -15.87 -19.69 -18.23
N ILE A 114 -14.98 -20.05 -19.15
CA ILE A 114 -14.69 -21.45 -19.48
C ILE A 114 -14.11 -22.19 -18.28
N LYS A 115 -13.18 -21.56 -17.54
CA LYS A 115 -12.55 -22.16 -16.35
C LYS A 115 -13.53 -22.35 -15.20
N ALA A 116 -14.35 -21.34 -14.92
CA ALA A 116 -15.39 -21.42 -13.91
C ALA A 116 -16.36 -22.58 -14.18
N ARG A 117 -16.78 -22.76 -15.44
CA ARG A 117 -17.64 -23.90 -15.84
C ARG A 117 -17.00 -25.26 -15.68
N ARG A 118 -15.67 -25.35 -15.67
CA ARG A 118 -14.89 -26.59 -15.51
C ARG A 118 -14.53 -26.89 -14.06
N GLY A 119 -14.99 -26.07 -13.10
CA GLY A 119 -14.81 -26.32 -11.66
C GLY A 119 -13.54 -25.73 -11.06
N SER A 120 -12.82 -24.86 -11.78
CA SER A 120 -11.79 -24.01 -11.18
C SER A 120 -12.49 -22.81 -10.54
N ALA A 121 -12.49 -22.74 -9.20
CA ALA A 121 -13.14 -21.68 -8.42
C ALA A 121 -12.09 -20.71 -7.89
#